data_AF-A0A4S9YJ87-F1
#
_entry.id   AF-A0A4S9YJ87-F1
#
_cell.length_a   1.000
_cell.length_b   1.000
_cell.length_c   1.000
_cell.angle_alpha   90.00
_cell.angle_beta   90.00
_cell.angle_gamma   90.00
#
_symmetry.space_group_name_H-M   'P 1'
#
loop_
_entity.id
_entity.type
_entity.pdbx_description
1 polymer ?
#
loop_
_entity_poly.entity_id
_entity_poly.type
_entity_poly.pdbx_seq_one_letter_code
_entity_poly.pdbx_strand_id
1 'polypeptide(L)'
;MRTSRVSRETAQVVKALSSRASNEDAPRRSLRNFAHTAEVNYAQDDDSSDLSSLASNAAPSSPLSDLSVTPPPSNRKRKRTVKTEILSPNASTANRNTNLPKKVRRQPAKRIKGEHGQLANAEPPANWEQMYSVTAEMRKKVLAPVDTMGCESLAERNRSPIDRRLQTLIALMLSSQTKDTVTAVAMKTLQENLEGGFNLAALLTVEPSRLNELIAKVGFHNNKTKYIKATAGILRDKFNGDIPDTIEGLVSLPGVGPKMAYLTMSAAWGRDEGIGVDV
;
A
#
# COMPACT_ATOMS: atom_id res chain seq x y z
N MET A 1 -31.19 32.18 2.52
CA MET A 1 -30.21 31.14 2.88
C MET A 1 -28.79 31.69 2.68
N ARG A 2 -27.95 31.72 3.72
CA ARG A 2 -26.56 32.21 3.62
C ARG A 2 -25.67 31.08 3.11
N THR A 3 -25.17 31.20 1.88
CA THR A 3 -24.20 30.26 1.30
C THR A 3 -22.85 30.37 2.00
N SER A 4 -22.19 29.23 2.22
CA SER A 4 -20.91 29.15 2.94
C SER A 4 -19.80 29.95 2.24
N ARG A 5 -18.81 30.41 3.02
CA ARG A 5 -17.67 31.20 2.53
C ARG A 5 -16.86 30.44 1.46
N VAL A 6 -16.72 29.12 1.64
CA VAL A 6 -16.05 28.21 0.71
C VAL A 6 -16.76 28.16 -0.64
N SER A 7 -18.09 28.15 -0.65
CA SER A 7 -18.88 28.14 -1.89
C SER A 7 -18.76 29.44 -2.70
N ARG A 8 -18.45 30.56 -2.04
CA ARG A 8 -18.22 31.85 -2.71
C ARG A 8 -16.83 31.92 -3.33
N GLU A 9 -15.83 31.39 -2.64
CA GLU A 9 -14.44 31.33 -3.13
C GLU A 9 -14.32 30.41 -4.34
N THR A 10 -14.97 29.25 -4.32
CA THR A 10 -14.98 28.34 -5.49
C THR A 10 -15.66 28.96 -6.71
N ALA A 11 -16.75 29.71 -6.51
CA ALA A 11 -17.44 30.39 -7.61
C ALA A 11 -16.60 31.52 -8.23
N GLN A 12 -15.81 32.24 -7.43
CA GLN A 12 -14.89 33.27 -7.93
C GLN A 12 -13.75 32.68 -8.76
N VAL A 13 -13.17 31.55 -8.34
CA VAL A 13 -12.08 30.89 -9.08
C VAL A 13 -12.57 30.35 -10.42
N VAL A 14 -13.75 29.72 -10.46
CA VAL A 14 -14.34 29.20 -11.71
C VAL A 14 -14.66 30.34 -12.68
N LYS A 15 -15.14 31.49 -12.17
CA LYS A 15 -15.42 32.67 -13.00
C LYS A 15 -14.15 33.30 -13.58
N ALA A 16 -13.05 33.32 -12.84
CA ALA A 16 -11.76 33.85 -13.30
C ALA A 16 -11.09 32.98 -14.38
N LEU A 17 -11.35 31.66 -14.36
CA LEU A 17 -10.83 30.72 -15.37
C LEU A 17 -11.63 30.78 -16.67
N SER A 18 -12.93 31.11 -16.60
CA SER A 18 -13.81 31.13 -17.77
C SER A 18 -13.69 32.39 -18.63
N SER A 19 -13.03 33.46 -18.16
CA SER A 19 -12.91 34.74 -18.89
C SER A 19 -11.66 34.86 -19.76
N ARG A 20 -10.90 33.77 -19.97
CA ARG A 20 -9.62 33.80 -20.72
C ARG A 20 -9.67 33.09 -22.06
N ALA A 21 -10.85 33.03 -22.68
CA ALA A 21 -11.04 32.49 -24.03
C ALA A 21 -11.76 33.52 -24.92
N SER A 22 -11.03 34.55 -25.38
CA SER A 22 -11.28 35.30 -26.62
C SER A 22 -10.36 36.53 -26.72
N ASN A 23 -9.27 36.42 -27.47
CA ASN A 23 -8.88 37.37 -28.53
C ASN A 23 -7.43 37.11 -28.97
N GLU A 24 -7.30 36.76 -30.25
CA GLU A 24 -6.10 37.00 -31.04
C GLU A 24 -5.88 38.51 -31.20
N ASP A 25 -4.65 38.99 -30.99
CA ASP A 25 -3.80 39.62 -32.02
C ASP A 25 -2.51 40.19 -31.39
N ALA A 26 -1.38 40.02 -32.08
CA ALA A 26 -0.02 40.26 -31.62
C ALA A 26 0.41 41.76 -31.61
N PRO A 27 1.62 42.14 -31.12
CA PRO A 27 2.84 41.95 -31.92
C PRO A 27 4.11 41.53 -31.16
N ARG A 28 5.05 41.01 -31.96
CA ARG A 28 6.37 40.44 -31.65
C ARG A 28 7.36 41.44 -31.03
N ARG A 29 8.17 40.99 -30.06
CA ARG A 29 9.59 41.38 -29.94
C ARG A 29 10.45 40.31 -29.25
N SER A 30 11.31 39.71 -30.07
CA SER A 30 12.72 39.30 -29.85
C SER A 30 13.13 38.65 -28.52
N LEU A 31 13.42 37.34 -28.57
CA LEU A 31 14.67 36.78 -28.03
C LEU A 31 15.20 35.70 -28.99
N ARG A 32 16.18 36.09 -29.82
CA ARG A 32 17.17 35.18 -30.40
C ARG A 32 18.13 34.80 -29.27
N ASN A 33 18.31 33.50 -29.03
CA ASN A 33 19.64 32.90 -29.02
C ASN A 33 19.58 31.37 -28.81
N PHE A 34 20.23 30.69 -29.76
CA PHE A 34 20.75 29.33 -29.71
C PHE A 34 19.76 28.15 -29.74
N ALA A 35 19.45 27.73 -30.97
CA ALA A 35 19.31 26.33 -31.33
C ALA A 35 20.49 25.96 -32.26
N HIS A 36 21.13 24.82 -32.00
CA HIS A 36 21.80 24.04 -33.04
C HIS A 36 21.37 22.58 -32.91
N THR A 37 20.72 22.13 -33.98
CA THR A 37 20.36 20.76 -34.35
C THR A 37 21.58 19.97 -34.81
N ALA A 38 21.60 18.65 -34.58
CA ALA A 38 21.78 17.64 -35.64
C ALA A 38 21.95 16.21 -35.06
N GLU A 39 21.10 15.29 -35.52
CA GLU A 39 21.39 13.85 -35.67
C GLU A 39 22.36 13.67 -36.88
N VAL A 40 23.09 12.59 -37.20
CA VAL A 40 22.84 11.13 -37.18
C VAL A 40 24.18 10.38 -37.42
N ASN A 41 24.22 9.07 -37.12
CA ASN A 41 24.79 7.94 -37.89
C ASN A 41 26.10 7.22 -37.46
N TYR A 42 25.96 5.88 -37.45
CA TYR A 42 26.94 4.79 -37.35
C TYR A 42 27.63 4.49 -38.70
N ALA A 43 28.93 4.13 -38.69
CA ALA A 43 29.57 3.09 -39.53
C ALA A 43 31.05 2.89 -39.14
N GLN A 44 31.56 1.67 -39.39
CA GLN A 44 32.87 1.10 -39.05
C GLN A 44 34.01 1.53 -40.00
N ASP A 45 35.27 1.49 -39.54
CA ASP A 45 36.37 0.62 -40.03
C ASP A 45 37.79 1.18 -39.70
N ASP A 46 38.72 0.22 -39.68
CA ASP A 46 40.14 0.15 -39.27
C ASP A 46 41.12 1.30 -39.60
N ASP A 47 42.12 1.50 -38.71
CA ASP A 47 43.53 1.05 -38.91
C ASP A 47 44.58 1.96 -38.21
N SER A 48 45.64 1.28 -37.73
CA SER A 48 47.05 1.72 -37.67
C SER A 48 47.57 2.67 -36.57
N SER A 49 48.45 2.05 -35.76
CA SER A 49 49.76 2.51 -35.25
C SER A 49 49.85 3.68 -34.26
N ASP A 50 50.84 3.80 -33.39
CA ASP A 50 51.83 2.96 -32.70
C ASP A 50 52.64 3.99 -31.87
N LEU A 51 53.49 3.51 -30.96
CA LEU A 51 54.61 4.20 -30.31
C LEU A 51 54.24 4.97 -29.02
N SER A 52 54.40 4.36 -27.85
CA SER A 52 55.66 4.26 -27.06
C SER A 52 56.02 5.61 -26.42
N SER A 53 56.53 5.77 -25.20
CA SER A 53 57.03 4.90 -24.12
C SER A 53 57.52 5.84 -23.00
N LEU A 54 57.93 5.27 -21.85
CA LEU A 54 58.76 5.85 -20.77
C LEU A 54 58.00 6.69 -19.73
N ALA A 55 57.77 6.26 -18.49
CA ALA A 55 58.67 5.74 -17.43
C ALA A 55 59.62 6.80 -16.82
N SER A 56 59.37 7.04 -15.52
CA SER A 56 60.35 7.23 -14.42
C SER A 56 60.78 8.63 -13.96
N ASN A 57 60.47 8.86 -12.67
CA ASN A 57 61.29 9.45 -11.60
C ASN A 57 61.57 10.97 -11.54
N ALA A 58 61.13 11.61 -10.44
CA ALA A 58 61.99 12.03 -9.31
C ALA A 58 61.41 13.26 -8.56
N ALA A 59 61.37 13.15 -7.22
CA ALA A 59 61.20 14.26 -6.25
C ALA A 59 62.55 15.01 -6.06
N PRO A 60 62.78 15.95 -5.08
CA PRO A 60 61.91 16.54 -4.06
C PRO A 60 62.08 18.07 -3.82
N SER A 61 61.25 18.68 -2.95
CA SER A 61 61.66 19.69 -1.94
C SER A 61 60.49 20.05 -1.02
N SER A 62 60.74 20.08 0.29
CA SER A 62 59.86 20.50 1.40
C SER A 62 60.45 21.80 2.02
N PRO A 63 59.96 22.37 3.15
CA PRO A 63 58.79 22.07 3.99
C PRO A 63 58.00 23.33 4.45
N LEU A 64 56.93 23.16 5.25
CA LEU A 64 56.66 23.93 6.50
C LEU A 64 55.45 23.34 7.28
N SER A 65 55.73 23.02 8.56
CA SER A 65 54.95 22.79 9.81
C SER A 65 53.46 23.20 9.90
N ASP A 66 52.60 22.76 10.85
CA ASP A 66 52.48 21.72 11.90
C ASP A 66 51.13 22.01 12.62
N LEU A 67 50.62 21.07 13.41
CA LEU A 67 49.63 21.17 14.50
C LEU A 67 48.14 20.80 14.25
N SER A 68 47.89 19.50 14.45
CA SER A 68 47.10 18.90 15.55
C SER A 68 45.56 18.72 15.46
N VAL A 69 45.19 17.51 15.88
CA VAL A 69 43.86 16.88 15.99
C VAL A 69 43.20 17.17 17.34
N THR A 70 41.87 17.35 17.39
CA THR A 70 41.00 16.89 18.50
C THR A 70 39.57 16.57 18.03
N PRO A 71 38.90 15.53 18.60
CA PRO A 71 37.51 15.16 18.28
C PRO A 71 36.48 15.76 19.27
N PRO A 72 35.19 15.94 18.88
CA PRO A 72 34.16 16.43 19.80
C PRO A 72 33.42 15.31 20.57
N PRO A 73 32.84 15.62 21.76
CA PRO A 73 32.48 14.65 22.79
C PRO A 73 31.01 14.16 22.79
N SER A 74 30.80 13.03 23.47
CA SER A 74 29.51 12.42 23.83
C SER A 74 28.76 13.15 24.96
N ASN A 75 27.42 13.15 24.92
CA ASN A 75 26.47 12.78 25.99
C ASN A 75 25.12 13.54 25.90
N ARG A 76 23.98 12.83 25.92
CA ARG A 76 23.09 12.65 27.10
C ARG A 76 21.69 12.14 26.71
N LYS A 77 21.32 10.99 27.29
CA LYS A 77 19.95 10.48 27.40
C LYS A 77 19.09 11.45 28.23
N ARG A 78 17.94 11.90 27.70
CA ARG A 78 16.89 12.55 28.51
C ARG A 78 15.78 11.56 28.82
N LYS A 79 15.75 11.07 30.06
CA LYS A 79 14.58 10.46 30.73
C LYS A 79 13.56 11.58 30.97
N ARG A 80 12.32 11.42 30.47
CA ARG A 80 11.20 12.30 30.83
C ARG A 80 10.29 11.54 31.79
N THR A 81 10.42 11.84 33.07
CA THR A 81 9.51 11.44 34.16
C THR A 81 8.25 12.30 34.03
N VAL A 82 7.09 11.68 33.81
CA VAL A 82 5.79 12.36 33.88
C VAL A 82 5.25 12.16 35.29
N LYS A 83 5.11 13.26 36.03
CA LYS A 83 4.55 13.32 37.37
C LYS A 83 3.02 13.30 37.26
N THR A 84 2.40 12.31 37.87
CA THR A 84 0.97 12.20 38.10
C THR A 84 0.55 13.24 39.13
N GLU A 85 -0.37 14.14 38.78
CA GLU A 85 -1.14 14.91 39.77
C GLU A 85 -2.63 14.61 39.58
N ILE A 86 -3.19 14.03 40.64
CA ILE A 86 -4.59 13.73 40.85
C ILE A 86 -5.20 14.98 41.49
N LEU A 87 -6.21 15.57 40.85
CA LEU A 87 -7.13 16.49 41.49
C LEU A 87 -8.56 16.13 41.08
N SER A 88 -9.33 15.71 42.09
CA SER A 88 -10.76 15.40 41.99
C SER A 88 -11.59 16.65 41.66
N PRO A 89 -12.71 16.51 40.92
CA PRO A 89 -13.52 17.64 40.48
C PRO A 89 -14.57 18.04 41.52
N ASN A 90 -14.69 19.35 41.78
CA ASN A 90 -15.82 19.94 42.50
C ASN A 90 -16.99 20.19 41.53
N ALA A 91 -18.18 19.86 42.00
CA ALA A 91 -19.45 19.94 41.29
C ALA A 91 -19.88 21.39 41.00
N SER A 92 -20.46 21.61 39.83
CA SER A 92 -21.44 22.66 39.61
C SER A 92 -22.49 22.16 38.63
N THR A 93 -23.72 22.16 39.11
CA THR A 93 -24.96 21.67 38.53
C THR A 93 -25.32 22.47 37.29
N ALA A 94 -25.35 21.82 36.12
CA ALA A 94 -26.02 22.33 34.93
C ALA A 94 -26.92 21.23 34.36
N ASN A 95 -28.21 21.35 34.67
CA ASN A 95 -29.26 20.43 34.30
C ASN A 95 -29.49 20.50 32.77
N ARG A 96 -28.93 19.55 32.02
CA ARG A 96 -29.13 19.43 30.56
C ARG A 96 -30.00 18.21 30.28
N ASN A 97 -31.31 18.43 30.21
CA ASN A 97 -32.24 17.47 29.65
C ASN A 97 -31.97 17.32 28.14
N THR A 98 -31.27 16.24 27.77
CA THR A 98 -31.26 15.73 26.39
C THR A 98 -31.65 14.25 26.42
N ASN A 99 -32.95 13.98 26.38
CA ASN A 99 -33.47 12.66 26.01
C ASN A 99 -33.24 12.45 24.51
N LEU A 100 -32.02 12.05 24.15
CA LEU A 100 -31.73 11.48 22.84
C LEU A 100 -31.63 9.95 23.03
N PRO A 101 -32.37 9.13 22.25
CA PRO A 101 -32.30 7.70 22.40
C PRO A 101 -30.87 7.23 22.10
N LYS A 102 -30.23 6.59 23.09
CA LYS A 102 -28.91 5.96 22.91
C LYS A 102 -29.05 4.92 21.78
N LYS A 103 -28.32 5.13 20.67
CA LYS A 103 -28.18 4.12 19.61
C LYS A 103 -27.73 2.81 20.27
N VAL A 104 -28.58 1.80 20.22
CA VAL A 104 -28.27 0.45 20.68
C VAL A 104 -27.02 -0.02 19.94
N ARG A 105 -25.92 -0.30 20.66
CA ARG A 105 -24.74 -0.95 20.06
C ARG A 105 -25.24 -2.22 19.40
N ARG A 106 -25.05 -2.35 18.09
CA ARG A 106 -25.29 -3.59 17.37
C ARG A 106 -24.41 -4.65 18.00
N GLN A 107 -25.04 -5.59 18.70
CA GLN A 107 -24.33 -6.75 19.23
C GLN A 107 -23.78 -7.53 18.03
N PRO A 108 -22.53 -8.02 18.09
CA PRO A 108 -22.01 -8.88 17.04
C PRO A 108 -22.97 -10.07 16.86
N ALA A 109 -23.20 -10.47 15.62
CA ALA A 109 -24.07 -11.60 15.30
C ALA A 109 -23.65 -12.79 16.16
N LYS A 110 -24.51 -13.21 17.09
CA LYS A 110 -24.27 -14.40 17.91
C LYS A 110 -24.04 -15.56 16.95
N ARG A 111 -22.90 -16.26 17.07
CA ARG A 111 -22.74 -17.58 16.47
C ARG A 111 -23.82 -18.47 17.09
N ILE A 112 -24.86 -18.78 16.34
CA ILE A 112 -25.85 -19.78 16.74
C ILE A 112 -25.15 -21.13 16.55
N LYS A 113 -24.43 -21.59 17.57
CA LYS A 113 -24.02 -22.99 17.64
C LYS A 113 -25.29 -23.78 17.95
N GLY A 114 -25.78 -24.55 16.99
CA GLY A 114 -26.74 -25.62 17.29
C GLY A 114 -26.10 -26.67 18.19
N GLU A 115 -26.93 -27.49 18.84
CA GLU A 115 -26.45 -28.70 19.49
C GLU A 115 -25.65 -29.54 18.46
N HIS A 116 -24.50 -30.07 18.88
CA HIS A 116 -23.61 -30.90 18.07
C HIS A 116 -22.94 -30.24 16.85
N GLY A 117 -22.80 -28.92 16.80
CA GLY A 117 -22.00 -28.25 15.76
C GLY A 117 -22.65 -28.20 14.38
N GLN A 118 -23.92 -28.57 14.27
CA GLN A 118 -24.73 -28.26 13.11
C GLN A 118 -25.09 -26.76 13.10
N LEU A 119 -24.96 -26.15 11.92
CA LEU A 119 -25.48 -24.81 11.65
C LEU A 119 -26.98 -24.86 11.93
N ALA A 120 -27.46 -24.06 12.89
CA ALA A 120 -28.89 -23.93 13.08
C ALA A 120 -29.52 -23.49 11.75
N ASN A 121 -30.59 -24.17 11.32
CA ASN A 121 -31.38 -23.77 10.16
C ASN A 121 -31.95 -22.37 10.41
N ALA A 122 -31.19 -21.36 10.04
CA ALA A 122 -31.62 -19.97 10.08
C ALA A 122 -32.46 -19.73 8.83
N GLU A 123 -33.75 -19.49 9.02
CA GLU A 123 -34.59 -19.04 7.91
C GLU A 123 -34.07 -17.68 7.43
N PRO A 124 -33.93 -17.50 6.11
CA PRO A 124 -33.43 -16.25 5.59
C PRO A 124 -34.43 -15.11 5.88
N PRO A 125 -33.97 -13.87 6.03
CA PRO A 125 -34.85 -12.74 6.30
C PRO A 125 -35.94 -12.59 5.24
N ALA A 126 -37.12 -12.12 5.64
CA ALA A 126 -38.18 -11.80 4.69
C ALA A 126 -37.66 -10.85 3.58
N ASN A 127 -38.04 -11.12 2.32
CA ASN A 127 -37.68 -10.36 1.12
C ASN A 127 -36.18 -10.36 0.74
N TRP A 128 -35.35 -11.25 1.29
CA TRP A 128 -33.92 -11.33 0.92
C TRP A 128 -33.72 -11.54 -0.59
N GLU A 129 -34.57 -12.35 -1.24
CA GLU A 129 -34.53 -12.62 -2.69
C GLU A 129 -34.79 -11.35 -3.50
N GLN A 130 -35.77 -10.56 -3.09
CA GLN A 130 -36.09 -9.29 -3.74
C GLN A 130 -34.92 -8.30 -3.56
N MET A 131 -34.37 -8.20 -2.35
CA MET A 131 -33.21 -7.34 -2.05
C MET A 131 -31.99 -7.74 -2.89
N TYR A 132 -31.71 -9.05 -2.98
CA TYR A 132 -30.65 -9.59 -3.80
C TYR A 132 -30.87 -9.25 -5.27
N SER A 133 -32.09 -9.47 -5.79
CA SER A 133 -32.44 -9.19 -7.18
C SER A 133 -32.25 -7.72 -7.55
N VAL A 134 -32.72 -6.80 -6.70
CA VAL A 134 -32.53 -5.35 -6.89
C VAL A 134 -31.05 -4.99 -6.86
N THR A 135 -30.28 -5.55 -5.91
CA THR A 135 -28.84 -5.30 -5.78
C THR A 135 -28.08 -5.81 -7.01
N ALA A 136 -28.43 -7.01 -7.51
CA ALA A 136 -27.84 -7.58 -8.71
C ALA A 136 -28.11 -6.70 -9.94
N GLU A 137 -29.35 -6.22 -10.12
CA GLU A 137 -29.70 -5.29 -11.21
C GLU A 137 -28.96 -3.95 -11.12
N MET A 138 -28.75 -3.43 -9.91
CA MET A 138 -27.93 -2.22 -9.71
C MET A 138 -26.47 -2.46 -10.09
N ARG A 139 -25.89 -3.60 -9.69
CA ARG A 139 -24.48 -3.92 -9.94
C ARG A 139 -24.17 -4.18 -11.41
N LYS A 140 -25.15 -4.63 -12.21
CA LYS A 140 -24.99 -4.71 -13.68
C LYS A 140 -24.68 -3.37 -14.34
N LYS A 141 -25.11 -2.25 -13.75
CA LYS A 141 -24.99 -0.90 -14.34
C LYS A 141 -23.73 -0.15 -13.89
N VAL A 142 -23.15 -0.54 -12.76
CA VAL A 142 -22.04 0.20 -12.12
C VAL A 142 -20.86 -0.73 -11.88
N LEU A 143 -19.80 -0.53 -12.66
CA LEU A 143 -18.52 -1.19 -12.46
C LEU A 143 -17.75 -0.52 -11.32
N ALA A 144 -17.37 -1.31 -10.32
CA ALA A 144 -16.50 -0.90 -9.23
C ALA A 144 -15.06 -1.34 -9.52
N PRO A 145 -14.03 -0.64 -9.01
CA PRO A 145 -12.64 -1.05 -9.20
C PRO A 145 -12.36 -2.50 -8.76
N VAL A 146 -12.98 -2.96 -7.66
CA VAL A 146 -12.85 -4.33 -7.16
C VAL A 146 -13.27 -5.39 -8.18
N ASP A 147 -14.15 -5.06 -9.12
CA ASP A 147 -14.61 -6.01 -10.17
C ASP A 147 -13.53 -6.36 -11.18
N THR A 148 -12.51 -5.50 -11.30
CA THR A 148 -11.39 -5.66 -12.25
C THR A 148 -10.05 -5.80 -11.55
N MET A 149 -9.91 -5.17 -10.38
CA MET A 149 -8.67 -5.01 -9.61
C MET A 149 -8.79 -5.57 -8.20
N GLY A 150 -9.83 -6.36 -7.91
CA GLY A 150 -10.00 -7.05 -6.64
C GLY A 150 -8.89 -8.08 -6.41
N CYS A 151 -8.54 -8.30 -5.14
CA CYS A 151 -7.40 -9.15 -4.75
C CYS A 151 -7.50 -10.59 -5.29
N GLU A 152 -8.72 -11.10 -5.51
CA GLU A 152 -8.98 -12.42 -6.12
C GLU A 152 -8.48 -12.54 -7.56
N SER A 153 -8.38 -11.42 -8.29
CA SER A 153 -8.04 -11.38 -9.71
C SER A 153 -6.59 -11.00 -10.00
N LEU A 154 -5.81 -10.60 -8.99
CA LEU A 154 -4.47 -10.04 -9.19
C LEU A 154 -3.35 -11.08 -9.32
N ALA A 155 -3.59 -12.34 -8.94
CA ALA A 155 -2.60 -13.41 -9.07
C ALA A 155 -2.38 -13.82 -10.54
N GLU A 156 -1.13 -14.05 -10.92
CA GLU A 156 -0.74 -14.47 -12.27
C GLU A 156 -1.35 -15.83 -12.63
N ARG A 157 -2.19 -15.89 -13.66
CA ARG A 157 -2.94 -17.12 -14.04
C ARG A 157 -2.05 -18.25 -14.55
N ASN A 158 -0.87 -17.93 -15.10
CA ASN A 158 0.10 -18.87 -15.65
C ASN A 158 1.08 -19.42 -14.60
N ARG A 159 0.93 -19.07 -13.32
CA ARG A 159 1.77 -19.56 -12.22
C ARG A 159 1.25 -20.84 -11.59
N SER A 160 2.10 -21.48 -10.80
CA SER A 160 1.73 -22.66 -10.01
C SER A 160 0.59 -22.33 -9.03
N PRO A 161 -0.23 -23.30 -8.61
CA PRO A 161 -1.27 -23.06 -7.62
C PRO A 161 -0.74 -22.48 -6.29
N ILE A 162 0.44 -22.91 -5.85
CA ILE A 162 1.10 -22.41 -4.64
C ILE A 162 1.45 -20.93 -4.79
N ASP A 163 2.09 -20.56 -5.90
CA ASP A 163 2.46 -19.16 -6.16
C ASP A 163 1.22 -18.27 -6.29
N ARG A 164 0.17 -18.75 -6.96
CA ARG A 164 -1.09 -18.01 -7.08
C ARG A 164 -1.70 -17.72 -5.72
N ARG A 165 -1.75 -18.73 -4.83
CA ARG A 165 -2.25 -18.55 -3.46
C ARG A 165 -1.41 -17.57 -2.65
N LEU A 166 -0.09 -17.68 -2.75
CA LEU A 166 0.83 -16.71 -2.14
C LEU A 166 0.54 -15.30 -2.64
N GLN A 167 0.46 -15.10 -3.95
CA GLN A 167 0.19 -13.80 -4.55
C GLN A 167 -1.16 -13.23 -4.08
N THR A 168 -2.22 -14.05 -4.00
CA THR A 168 -3.52 -13.65 -3.45
C THR A 168 -3.42 -13.23 -1.98
N LEU A 169 -2.69 -13.98 -1.15
CA LEU A 169 -2.45 -13.60 0.25
C LEU A 169 -1.72 -12.26 0.37
N ILE A 170 -0.66 -12.06 -0.41
CA ILE A 170 0.10 -10.80 -0.39
C ILE A 170 -0.77 -9.64 -0.92
N ALA A 171 -1.58 -9.85 -1.95
CA ALA A 171 -2.53 -8.84 -2.42
C ALA A 171 -3.48 -8.38 -1.30
N LEU A 172 -4.01 -9.32 -0.52
CA LEU A 172 -4.85 -9.02 0.64
C LEU A 172 -4.06 -8.26 1.72
N MET A 173 -2.83 -8.68 2.04
CA MET A 173 -1.95 -7.95 2.98
C MET A 173 -1.71 -6.50 2.55
N LEU A 174 -1.51 -6.28 1.25
CA LEU A 174 -1.30 -4.95 0.66
C LEU A 174 -2.58 -4.11 0.60
N SER A 175 -3.76 -4.71 0.44
CA SER A 175 -5.03 -3.98 0.25
C SER A 175 -5.53 -3.27 1.50
N SER A 176 -5.11 -3.70 2.70
CA SER A 176 -5.51 -3.05 3.95
C SER A 176 -5.23 -1.54 3.92
N GLN A 177 -6.28 -0.73 4.07
CA GLN A 177 -6.22 0.75 4.00
C GLN A 177 -5.54 1.27 2.72
N THR A 178 -5.69 0.58 1.59
CA THR A 178 -5.12 0.94 0.28
C THR A 178 -6.18 0.77 -0.80
N LYS A 179 -6.27 1.71 -1.75
CA LYS A 179 -7.23 1.62 -2.87
C LYS A 179 -6.87 0.46 -3.79
N ASP A 180 -7.88 -0.20 -4.35
CA ASP A 180 -7.70 -1.36 -5.25
C ASP A 180 -6.74 -1.06 -6.41
N THR A 181 -6.84 0.12 -7.03
CA THR A 181 -5.96 0.52 -8.12
C THR A 181 -4.49 0.62 -7.71
N VAL A 182 -4.22 1.07 -6.48
CA VAL A 182 -2.85 1.15 -5.94
C VAL A 182 -2.32 -0.23 -5.60
N THR A 183 -3.16 -1.09 -5.03
CA THR A 183 -2.84 -2.50 -4.76
C THR A 183 -2.51 -3.24 -6.04
N ALA A 184 -3.30 -3.08 -7.10
CA ALA A 184 -3.06 -3.70 -8.39
C ALA A 184 -1.73 -3.26 -9.02
N VAL A 185 -1.40 -1.97 -8.95
CA VAL A 185 -0.09 -1.45 -9.41
C VAL A 185 1.05 -2.07 -8.61
N ALA A 186 0.94 -2.15 -7.28
CA ALA A 186 1.97 -2.75 -6.44
C ALA A 186 2.16 -4.25 -6.72
N MET A 187 1.07 -4.99 -6.90
CA MET A 187 1.12 -6.41 -7.31
C MET A 187 1.85 -6.58 -8.64
N LYS A 188 1.50 -5.77 -9.66
CA LYS A 188 2.18 -5.79 -10.95
C LYS A 188 3.68 -5.45 -10.84
N THR A 189 4.03 -4.46 -10.03
CA THR A 189 5.42 -4.12 -9.75
C THR A 189 6.18 -5.29 -9.14
N LEU A 190 5.61 -6.03 -8.19
CA LEU A 190 6.22 -7.24 -7.62
C LEU A 190 6.38 -8.35 -8.67
N GLN A 191 5.38 -8.56 -9.53
CA GLN A 191 5.43 -9.56 -10.61
C GLN A 191 6.57 -9.30 -11.59
N GLU A 192 6.81 -8.03 -11.94
CA GLU A 192 7.78 -7.61 -12.95
C GLU A 192 9.21 -7.47 -12.41
N ASN A 193 9.39 -7.16 -11.12
CA ASN A 193 10.67 -6.72 -10.56
C ASN A 193 11.30 -7.68 -9.53
N LEU A 194 10.62 -8.78 -9.18
CA LEU A 194 11.21 -9.84 -8.36
C LEU A 194 12.02 -10.81 -9.24
N GLU A 195 13.23 -11.14 -8.80
CA GLU A 195 14.09 -12.10 -9.49
C GLU A 195 13.51 -13.51 -9.39
N GLY A 196 13.45 -14.24 -10.52
CA GLY A 196 12.69 -15.51 -10.61
C GLY A 196 11.17 -15.34 -10.59
N GLY A 197 10.72 -14.07 -10.50
CA GLY A 197 9.34 -13.62 -10.45
C GLY A 197 8.65 -13.85 -9.11
N PHE A 198 7.35 -13.56 -9.05
CA PHE A 198 6.65 -13.43 -7.76
C PHE A 198 6.26 -14.80 -7.17
N ASN A 199 7.20 -15.39 -6.45
CA ASN A 199 7.07 -16.63 -5.70
C ASN A 199 7.69 -16.51 -4.28
N LEU A 200 7.58 -17.58 -3.48
CA LEU A 200 8.09 -17.57 -2.11
C LEU A 200 9.61 -17.39 -2.03
N ALA A 201 10.36 -18.05 -2.90
CA ALA A 201 11.82 -17.96 -2.91
C ALA A 201 12.27 -16.51 -3.14
N ALA A 202 11.64 -15.81 -4.10
CA ALA A 202 11.91 -14.40 -4.36
C ALA A 202 11.57 -13.49 -3.17
N LEU A 203 10.47 -13.76 -2.46
CA LEU A 203 10.14 -13.01 -1.23
C LEU A 203 11.13 -13.26 -0.09
N LEU A 204 11.74 -14.44 -0.03
CA LEU A 204 12.76 -14.78 0.96
C LEU A 204 14.10 -14.10 0.65
N THR A 205 14.51 -14.07 -0.62
CA THR A 205 15.80 -13.53 -1.06
C THR A 205 15.82 -12.01 -1.19
N VAL A 206 14.70 -11.39 -1.60
CA VAL A 206 14.67 -9.93 -1.79
C VAL A 206 14.97 -9.18 -0.48
N GLU A 207 15.86 -8.20 -0.56
CA GLU A 207 16.21 -7.36 0.59
C GLU A 207 14.97 -6.58 1.11
N PRO A 208 14.80 -6.43 2.43
CA PRO A 208 13.64 -5.70 2.98
C PRO A 208 13.52 -4.27 2.47
N SER A 209 14.64 -3.55 2.27
CA SER A 209 14.67 -2.20 1.68
C SER A 209 14.12 -2.22 0.26
N ARG A 210 14.60 -3.15 -0.57
CA ARG A 210 14.13 -3.28 -1.95
C ARG A 210 12.66 -3.64 -2.03
N LEU A 211 12.20 -4.60 -1.22
CA LEU A 211 10.78 -4.94 -1.15
C LEU A 211 9.94 -3.71 -0.75
N ASN A 212 10.40 -2.93 0.22
CA ASN A 212 9.73 -1.71 0.66
C ASN A 212 9.60 -0.66 -0.46
N GLU A 213 10.64 -0.47 -1.27
CA GLU A 213 10.61 0.41 -2.44
C GLU A 213 9.56 -0.04 -3.47
N LEU A 214 9.52 -1.35 -3.78
CA LEU A 214 8.57 -1.90 -4.75
C LEU A 214 7.11 -1.67 -4.35
N ILE A 215 6.82 -1.62 -3.05
CA ILE A 215 5.46 -1.39 -2.52
C ILE A 215 5.27 0.01 -1.91
N ALA A 216 6.19 0.97 -2.14
CA ALA A 216 6.21 2.25 -1.43
C ALA A 216 4.92 3.10 -1.60
N LYS A 217 4.17 2.89 -2.69
CA LYS A 217 2.88 3.58 -2.94
C LYS A 217 1.74 3.05 -2.07
N VAL A 218 1.89 1.88 -1.47
CA VAL A 218 0.89 1.24 -0.61
C VAL A 218 0.88 1.92 0.76
N GLY A 219 -0.31 2.14 1.34
CA GLY A 219 -0.44 2.72 2.68
C GLY A 219 0.22 1.83 3.72
N PHE A 220 0.95 2.41 4.68
CA PHE A 220 1.67 1.67 5.74
C PHE A 220 2.70 0.64 5.21
N HIS A 221 3.31 0.89 4.05
CA HIS A 221 4.27 -0.03 3.41
C HIS A 221 5.39 -0.51 4.35
N ASN A 222 5.91 0.33 5.25
CA ASN A 222 6.93 -0.06 6.23
C ASN A 222 6.52 -1.24 7.13
N ASN A 223 5.29 -1.25 7.63
CA ASN A 223 4.79 -2.36 8.43
C ASN A 223 4.46 -3.58 7.55
N LYS A 224 3.91 -3.33 6.36
CA LYS A 224 3.61 -4.40 5.39
C LYS A 224 4.86 -5.14 4.94
N THR A 225 5.97 -4.46 4.67
CA THR A 225 7.27 -5.09 4.37
C THR A 225 7.68 -6.06 5.49
N LYS A 226 7.61 -5.62 6.75
CA LYS A 226 7.96 -6.46 7.90
C LYS A 226 7.05 -7.70 7.97
N TYR A 227 5.75 -7.52 7.81
CA TYR A 227 4.78 -8.62 7.83
C TYR A 227 4.95 -9.59 6.67
N ILE A 228 5.21 -9.10 5.46
CA ILE A 228 5.45 -9.94 4.28
C ILE A 228 6.73 -10.77 4.47
N LYS A 229 7.84 -10.18 4.91
CA LYS A 229 9.09 -10.91 5.17
C LYS A 229 8.92 -11.96 6.28
N ALA A 230 8.25 -11.60 7.38
CA ALA A 230 7.98 -12.52 8.47
C ALA A 230 7.06 -13.67 8.02
N THR A 231 6.02 -13.36 7.23
CA THR A 231 5.12 -14.35 6.63
C THR A 231 5.91 -15.31 5.74
N ALA A 232 6.74 -14.82 4.82
CA ALA A 232 7.55 -15.67 3.95
C ALA A 232 8.42 -16.65 4.74
N GLY A 233 9.06 -16.21 5.82
CA GLY A 233 9.81 -17.09 6.73
C GLY A 233 8.92 -18.17 7.38
N ILE A 234 7.76 -17.78 7.90
CA ILE A 234 6.79 -18.71 8.50
C ILE A 234 6.29 -19.75 7.48
N LEU A 235 5.99 -19.34 6.24
CA LEU A 235 5.52 -20.27 5.21
C LEU A 235 6.58 -21.32 4.87
N ARG A 236 7.85 -20.89 4.73
CA ARG A 236 8.98 -21.79 4.53
C ARG A 236 9.13 -22.79 5.68
N ASP A 237 9.06 -22.30 6.92
CA ASP A 237 9.43 -23.09 8.09
C ASP A 237 8.30 -24.00 8.61
N LYS A 238 7.04 -23.59 8.45
CA LYS A 238 5.87 -24.25 9.10
C LYS A 238 4.81 -24.77 8.14
N PHE A 239 4.78 -24.29 6.90
CA PHE A 239 3.70 -24.60 5.95
C PHE A 239 4.23 -25.15 4.62
N ASN A 240 5.44 -25.73 4.62
CA ASN A 240 6.05 -26.38 3.46
C ASN A 240 6.09 -25.50 2.20
N GLY A 241 6.15 -24.18 2.40
CA GLY A 241 6.22 -23.19 1.33
C GLY A 241 4.88 -22.75 0.73
N ASP A 242 3.74 -23.25 1.22
CA ASP A 242 2.40 -22.80 0.81
C ASP A 242 1.75 -21.96 1.92
N ILE A 243 0.65 -21.28 1.59
CA ILE A 243 -0.16 -20.59 2.61
C ILE A 243 -0.97 -21.62 3.42
N PRO A 244 -1.35 -21.31 4.68
CA PRO A 244 -2.25 -22.17 5.45
C PRO A 244 -3.62 -22.33 4.77
N ASP A 245 -4.21 -23.52 4.92
CA ASP A 245 -5.53 -23.91 4.39
C ASP A 245 -6.64 -23.91 5.47
N THR A 246 -6.38 -23.23 6.59
CA THR A 246 -7.30 -23.06 7.71
C THR A 246 -7.36 -21.60 8.15
N ILE A 247 -8.49 -21.17 8.70
CA ILE A 247 -8.66 -19.82 9.24
C ILE A 247 -7.66 -19.54 10.37
N GLU A 248 -7.50 -20.48 11.30
CA GLU A 248 -6.56 -20.36 12.42
C GLU A 248 -5.12 -20.24 11.93
N GLY A 249 -4.75 -21.04 10.92
CA GLY A 249 -3.44 -20.97 10.29
C GLY A 249 -3.19 -19.60 9.64
N LEU A 250 -4.15 -19.08 8.87
CA LEU A 250 -4.04 -17.77 8.22
C LEU A 250 -3.95 -16.63 9.24
N VAL A 251 -4.77 -16.64 10.30
CA VAL A 251 -4.75 -15.62 11.36
C VAL A 251 -3.45 -15.67 12.19
N SER A 252 -2.73 -16.81 12.18
CA SER A 252 -1.41 -16.89 12.82
C SER A 252 -0.33 -16.06 12.10
N LEU A 253 -0.57 -15.66 10.85
CA LEU A 253 0.36 -14.86 10.06
C LEU A 253 0.31 -13.38 10.48
N PRO A 254 1.47 -12.71 10.59
CA PRO A 254 1.51 -11.32 11.03
C PRO A 254 0.79 -10.41 10.03
N GLY A 255 -0.12 -9.57 10.56
CA GLY A 255 -0.91 -8.65 9.75
C GLY A 255 -2.14 -9.26 9.06
N VAL A 256 -2.42 -10.55 9.28
CA VAL A 256 -3.63 -11.22 8.76
C VAL A 256 -4.68 -11.34 9.87
N GLY A 257 -5.80 -10.63 9.73
CA GLY A 257 -6.94 -10.73 10.64
C GLY A 257 -8.05 -11.68 10.14
N PRO A 258 -9.09 -11.95 10.94
CA PRO A 258 -10.17 -12.87 10.58
C PRO A 258 -10.85 -12.54 9.23
N LYS A 259 -11.12 -11.25 8.96
CA LYS A 259 -11.68 -10.82 7.66
C LYS A 259 -10.79 -11.26 6.50
N MET A 260 -9.49 -11.04 6.63
CA MET A 260 -8.53 -11.39 5.58
C MET A 260 -8.42 -12.89 5.42
N ALA A 261 -8.45 -13.65 6.52
CA ALA A 261 -8.44 -15.11 6.47
C ALA A 261 -9.65 -15.67 5.69
N TYR A 262 -10.88 -15.18 5.96
CA TYR A 262 -12.06 -15.60 5.20
C TYR A 262 -11.96 -15.25 3.71
N LEU A 263 -11.49 -14.03 3.39
CA LEU A 263 -11.27 -13.62 2.00
C LEU A 263 -10.20 -14.46 1.31
N THR A 264 -9.12 -14.82 2.01
CA THR A 264 -8.08 -15.72 1.48
C THR A 264 -8.64 -17.12 1.23
N MET A 265 -9.42 -17.69 2.15
CA MET A 265 -10.04 -19.01 1.93
C MET A 265 -10.93 -19.04 0.69
N SER A 266 -11.75 -18.00 0.49
CA SER A 266 -12.59 -17.89 -0.70
C SER A 266 -11.74 -17.69 -1.97
N ALA A 267 -10.87 -16.67 -2.00
CA ALA A 267 -10.15 -16.28 -3.21
C ALA A 267 -8.98 -17.21 -3.60
N ALA A 268 -8.28 -17.80 -2.63
CA ALA A 268 -7.09 -18.61 -2.86
C ALA A 268 -7.39 -20.11 -2.87
N TRP A 269 -8.35 -20.56 -2.04
CA TRP A 269 -8.71 -21.97 -1.89
C TRP A 269 -10.07 -22.33 -2.48
N GLY A 270 -10.89 -21.36 -2.90
CA GLY A 270 -12.24 -21.62 -3.40
C GLY A 270 -13.20 -22.15 -2.33
N ARG A 271 -12.95 -21.83 -1.05
CA ARG A 271 -13.71 -22.31 0.10
C ARG A 271 -14.32 -21.14 0.87
N ASP A 272 -15.64 -21.02 0.81
CA ASP A 272 -16.39 -20.02 1.58
C ASP A 272 -16.64 -20.50 3.02
N GLU A 273 -15.71 -20.20 3.92
CA GLU A 273 -15.81 -20.60 5.34
C GLU A 273 -16.41 -19.52 6.24
N GLY A 274 -16.67 -18.33 5.68
CA GLY A 274 -17.27 -17.22 6.41
C GLY A 274 -17.32 -15.96 5.57
N ILE A 275 -17.85 -14.89 6.18
CA ILE A 275 -17.99 -13.59 5.54
C ILE A 275 -16.96 -12.63 6.14
N GLY A 276 -16.21 -11.96 5.27
CA GLY A 276 -15.25 -10.94 5.67
C GLY A 276 -15.95 -9.65 6.11
N VAL A 277 -16.09 -9.43 7.42
CA VAL A 277 -16.72 -8.25 8.01
C VAL A 277 -15.67 -7.36 8.70
N ASP A 278 -15.71 -6.06 8.44
CA ASP A 278 -14.91 -5.08 9.18
C ASP A 278 -15.50 -4.85 10.58
N VAL A 279 -14.63 -4.69 11.58
CA VAL A 279 -15.00 -4.40 12.99
C VAL A 279 -14.98 -2.92 13.30
#